data_AF-K6VL95-F1
#
_entry.id   AF-K6VL95-F1
#
_cell.length_a   1.000
_cell.length_b   1.000
_cell.length_c   1.000
_cell.angle_alpha   90.00
_cell.angle_beta   90.00
_cell.angle_gamma   90.00
#
_symmetry.space_group_name_H-M   'P 1'
#
loop_
_entity.id
_entity.type
_entity.pdbx_description
1 polymer ?
#
loop_
_entity_poly.entity_id
_entity_poly.type
_entity_poly.pdbx_seq_one_letter_code
_entity_poly.pdbx_strand_id
1 'polypeptide(L)' 'MRTTLSIDDDVLEEVRAIAAADGTSIGAVVTRLLRRGLKPVEVVDRDGFPVFDVPADAPMFGAEQVRAALDDE' A
#
# COMPACT_ATOMS: atom_id res chain seq x y z
N MET A 1 5.56 -15.35 -14.56
CA MET A 1 6.62 -14.99 -15.54
C MET A 1 7.78 -14.37 -14.77
N ARG A 2 9.03 -14.63 -15.17
CA ARG A 2 10.22 -13.99 -14.55
C ARG A 2 10.65 -12.81 -15.42
N THR A 3 10.76 -11.64 -14.81
CA THR A 3 11.09 -10.38 -15.49
C THR A 3 12.21 -9.70 -14.71
N THR A 4 13.19 -9.13 -15.42
CA THR A 4 14.20 -8.25 -14.82
C THR A 4 13.73 -6.81 -14.96
N LEU A 5 13.67 -6.08 -13.85
CA LEU A 5 13.24 -4.68 -13.79
C LEU A 5 14.37 -3.87 -13.15
N SER A 6 14.61 -2.66 -13.66
CA SER A 6 15.41 -1.66 -12.98
C SER A 6 14.53 -0.93 -11.97
N ILE A 7 14.98 -0.83 -10.72
CA ILE A 7 14.33 -0.10 -9.63
C ILE A 7 15.41 0.67 -8.89
N ASP A 8 15.06 1.83 -8.35
CA ASP A 8 15.97 2.63 -7.54
C ASP A 8 16.26 1.93 -6.19
N ASP A 9 17.43 2.21 -5.63
CA ASP A 9 17.92 1.50 -4.44
C ASP A 9 17.05 1.78 -3.19
N ASP A 10 16.54 3.01 -3.06
CA ASP A 10 15.62 3.41 -2.00
C ASP A 10 14.30 2.61 -2.07
N VAL A 11 13.76 2.45 -3.27
CA VAL A 11 12.56 1.62 -3.49
C VAL A 11 12.83 0.16 -3.13
N LEU A 12 14.02 -0.38 -3.45
CA LEU A 12 14.37 -1.75 -3.09
C LEU A 12 14.49 -1.93 -1.57
N GLU A 13 15.02 -0.94 -0.84
CA GLU A 13 15.09 -0.96 0.63
C GLU A 13 13.69 -0.99 1.25
N GLU A 14 12.77 -0.14 0.81
CA GLU A 14 11.38 -0.12 1.27
C GLU A 14 10.68 -1.45 1.02
N VAL A 15 10.84 -2.02 -0.19
CA VAL A 15 10.25 -3.31 -0.53
C VAL A 15 10.80 -4.44 0.36
N ARG A 16 12.09 -4.39 0.73
CA ARG A 16 12.68 -5.37 1.66
C ARG A 16 12.08 -5.26 3.05
N ALA A 17 11.90 -4.05 3.56
CA ALA A 17 11.27 -3.83 4.86
C ALA A 17 9.84 -4.38 4.89
N ILE A 18 9.05 -4.09 3.86
CA ILE A 18 7.67 -4.61 3.72
C ILE A 18 7.68 -6.14 3.63
N ALA A 19 8.57 -6.73 2.84
CA ALA A 19 8.65 -8.18 2.69
C ALA A 19 9.00 -8.87 4.01
N ALA A 20 9.88 -8.27 4.81
CA ALA A 20 10.24 -8.77 6.14
C ALA A 20 9.06 -8.69 7.11
N ALA A 21 8.35 -7.56 7.14
CA ALA A 21 7.16 -7.38 7.97
C ALA A 21 6.01 -8.33 7.59
N ASP A 22 5.77 -8.52 6.29
CA ASP A 22 4.73 -9.41 5.75
C ASP A 22 5.08 -10.91 5.84
N GLY A 23 6.34 -11.25 6.13
CA GLY A 23 6.83 -12.64 6.07
C GLY A 23 6.74 -13.27 4.68
N THR A 24 6.91 -12.47 3.61
CA THR A 24 6.76 -12.91 2.21
C THR A 24 7.98 -12.57 1.36
N SER A 25 8.00 -13.02 0.10
CA SER A 25 9.11 -12.71 -0.82
C SER A 25 9.05 -11.29 -1.38
N ILE A 26 10.21 -10.69 -1.64
CA ILE A 26 10.34 -9.40 -2.36
C ILE A 26 9.51 -9.41 -3.66
N GLY A 27 9.62 -10.48 -4.45
CA GLY A 27 8.86 -10.59 -5.71
C GLY A 27 7.35 -10.57 -5.53
N ALA A 28 6.83 -11.12 -4.42
CA ALA A 28 5.40 -11.06 -4.09
C ALA A 28 4.97 -9.64 -3.72
N VAL A 29 5.78 -8.93 -2.92
CA VAL A 29 5.54 -7.51 -2.58
C VAL A 29 5.57 -6.64 -3.85
N VAL A 30 6.60 -6.76 -4.69
CA VAL A 30 6.70 -6.01 -5.96
C VAL A 30 5.49 -6.28 -6.86
N THR A 31 5.10 -7.55 -7.02
CA THR A 31 3.92 -7.91 -7.82
C THR A 31 2.65 -7.27 -7.28
N ARG A 32 2.46 -7.28 -5.96
CA ARG A 32 1.31 -6.66 -5.29
C ARG A 32 1.29 -5.14 -5.47
N LEU A 33 2.43 -4.47 -5.27
CA LEU A 33 2.55 -3.02 -5.44
C LEU A 33 2.33 -2.59 -6.90
N LEU A 34 2.93 -3.29 -7.86
CA LEU A 34 2.71 -3.02 -9.29
C LEU A 34 1.23 -3.19 -9.67
N ARG A 35 0.56 -4.27 -9.21
CA ARG A 35 -0.87 -4.46 -9.45
C ARG A 35 -1.72 -3.33 -8.84
N ARG A 36 -1.33 -2.79 -7.68
CA ARG A 36 -2.01 -1.65 -7.07
C ARG A 36 -1.78 -0.36 -7.86
N GLY A 37 -0.54 -0.10 -8.30
CA GLY A 37 -0.19 1.09 -9.09
C GLY A 37 -0.79 1.10 -10.50
N LEU A 38 -1.07 -0.07 -11.08
CA LEU A 38 -1.75 -0.20 -12.37
C LEU A 38 -3.27 0.04 -12.30
N LYS A 39 -3.86 0.11 -11.10
CA LYS A 39 -5.26 0.48 -10.96
C LYS A 39 -5.36 2.01 -11.05
N PRO A 40 -6.10 2.56 -12.02
CA PRO A 40 -6.36 3.99 -12.04
C PRO A 40 -7.10 4.39 -10.76
N VAL A 41 -6.57 5.38 -10.05
CA VAL A 41 -7.27 6.05 -8.96
C VAL A 41 -7.84 7.33 -9.56
N GLU A 42 -9.14 7.34 -9.82
CA GLU A 42 -9.82 8.59 -10.19
C GLU A 42 -9.96 9.44 -8.92
N VAL A 43 -9.31 10.60 -8.95
CA VAL A 43 -9.48 11.64 -7.94
C VAL A 43 -10.45 12.66 -8.51
N VAL A 44 -11.56 12.87 -7.83
CA VAL A 44 -12.64 13.78 -8.22
C VAL A 44 -12.68 14.93 -7.22
N ASP A 45 -12.96 16.15 -7.66
CA ASP A 45 -13.27 17.24 -6.75
C ASP A 45 -14.71 17.10 -6.24
N ARG A 46 -14.87 17.05 -4.91
CA ARG A 46 -16.18 17.12 -4.26
C ARG A 46 -16.11 18.23 -3.22
N ASP A 47 -16.87 19.29 -3.46
CA ASP A 47 -16.96 20.47 -2.60
C ASP A 47 -15.60 21.15 -2.33
N GLY A 48 -14.69 21.16 -3.32
CA GLY A 48 -13.34 21.74 -3.19
C GLY A 48 -12.33 20.82 -2.51
N PHE A 49 -12.70 19.56 -2.26
CA PHE A 49 -11.81 18.54 -1.71
C PHE A 49 -11.53 17.44 -2.74
N PRO A 50 -10.26 17.04 -2.93
CA PRO A 50 -9.94 15.87 -3.73
C PRO A 50 -10.39 14.61 -3.01
N VAL A 51 -11.36 13.91 -3.58
CA VAL A 51 -11.88 12.64 -3.08
C VAL A 51 -11.57 11.51 -4.07
N PHE A 52 -11.52 10.28 -3.58
CA PHE A 52 -11.39 9.08 -4.41
C PHE A 52 -12.44 8.06 -3.98
N ASP A 53 -12.84 7.18 -4.90
CA ASP A 53 -13.81 6.15 -4.59
C ASP A 53 -13.19 5.06 -3.71
N VAL A 54 -13.85 4.81 -2.58
CA VAL A 54 -13.51 3.74 -1.65
C VAL A 54 -14.52 2.60 -1.85
N PRO A 55 -14.08 1.34 -2.04
CA PRO A 55 -14.97 0.19 -2.11
C PRO A 55 -15.88 0.10 -0.88
N ALA A 56 -17.13 -0.31 -1.06
CA ALA A 56 -18.10 -0.41 0.04
C ALA A 56 -17.69 -1.44 1.13
N ASP A 57 -16.82 -2.39 0.78
CA ASP A 57 -16.25 -3.40 1.67
C ASP A 57 -14.88 -2.99 2.24
N ALA A 58 -14.45 -1.75 2.03
CA ALA A 58 -13.18 -1.28 2.58
C ALA A 58 -13.20 -1.38 4.12
N PRO A 59 -12.13 -1.92 4.73
CA PRO A 59 -12.04 -2.04 6.18
C PRO A 59 -12.07 -0.65 6.82
N MET A 60 -12.95 -0.49 7.81
CA MET A 60 -13.06 0.74 8.59
C MET A 60 -11.92 0.81 9.59
N PHE A 61 -11.20 1.92 9.59
CA PHE A 61 -10.20 2.26 10.60
C PHE A 61 -10.86 3.18 11.64
N GLY A 62 -10.70 2.88 12.93
CA GLY A 62 -11.39 3.58 14.02
C GLY A 62 -10.55 3.69 15.29
N ALA A 63 -11.20 4.12 16.38
CA ALA A 63 -10.52 4.46 17.64
C ALA A 63 -9.80 3.28 18.30
N GLU A 64 -10.24 2.04 18.05
CA GLU A 64 -9.58 0.84 18.57
C GLU A 64 -8.20 0.64 17.93
N GLN A 65 -8.08 0.74 16.61
CA GLN A 65 -6.81 0.60 15.91
C GLN A 65 -5.83 1.71 16.26
N VAL A 66 -6.32 2.94 16.48
CA VAL A 66 -5.50 4.06 16.98
C VAL A 66 -4.93 3.75 18.35
N ARG A 67 -5.74 3.20 19.26
CA ARG A 67 -5.29 2.87 20.61
C ARG A 67 -4.25 1.76 20.60
N ALA A 68 -4.49 0.69 19.83
CA ALA A 68 -3.53 -0.40 19.69
C ALA A 68 -2.16 0.08 19.18
N ALA A 69 -2.12 1.00 18.21
CA ALA A 69 -0.87 1.54 17.67
C ALA A 69 -0.10 2.44 18.67
N LEU A 70 -0.78 3.04 19.64
CA LEU A 70 -0.16 3.90 20.67
C LEU A 70 0.29 3.09 21.90
N ASP A 71 -0.30 1.92 22.14
CA ASP A 71 0.04 1.05 23.28
C ASP A 71 1.30 0.21 23.02
N ASP A 72 1.79 0.13 21.77
CA ASP A 72 2.99 -0.61 21.36
C ASP A 72 4.32 0.20 21.51
N GLU A 73 4.29 1.33 22.24
CA GLU A 73 5.45 2.18 22.60
C GLU A 73 5.93 1.96 24.06
#